data_AF-A0A7X2PR75-F1
#
_entry.id   AF-A0A7X2PR75-F1
#
_cell.length_a   1.000
_cell.length_b   1.000
_cell.length_c   1.000
_cell.angle_alpha   90.00
_cell.angle_beta   90.00
_cell.angle_gamma   90.00
#
_symmetry.space_group_name_H-M   'P 1'
#
loop_
_entity.id
_entity.type
_entity.pdbx_description
1 polymer ?
#
loop_
_entity_poly.entity_id
_entity_poly.type
_entity_poly.pdbx_seq_one_letter_code
_entity_poly.pdbx_strand_id
1 'polypeptide(L)'
;MTPFRRLWLAQAVSLLGDFVAVFAVQVAVTFRMHGSPRDIAGVFIFGLLPVTVLGPFAGALADRWDPRRTMITSDLSRAVLILLLAFATGIHQIWAVSFAIGCVSSFFNPAFAITVPLLIPQAELPAAYARLQQSLQVVRIASPAVAAALAGGLGERACYYADSASFLLSAGLLATLRCPRPAGTSAARHVSAGIRFLISDKKVSSLVLALAAATFAGSCFGALASLYVRDILRRGPSLLALISSLIGAGTVAGAAVVRRVFTRFRDPLILVCGGMATVGASLLGFAQLPNEPTAFSASFVMGAGVAAVMVAAAALLQGRTPPELRGRISGISASLTSAAQLAAMLLSGLLASRIGIPGVFAGSAFLLVAAAFVLATIAARNRN
;
A
#
# COMPACT_ATOMS: atom_id res chain seq x y z
N MET A 1 -4.53 27.31 6.80
CA MET A 1 -4.73 25.84 6.70
C MET A 1 -5.16 25.31 8.05
N THR A 2 -6.18 24.46 8.11
CA THR A 2 -6.59 23.81 9.38
C THR A 2 -5.48 22.88 9.90
N PRO A 3 -5.36 22.67 11.22
CA PRO A 3 -4.37 21.75 11.79
C PRO A 3 -4.42 20.35 11.18
N PHE A 4 -5.63 19.79 10.99
CA PHE A 4 -5.80 18.51 10.32
C PHE A 4 -5.27 18.50 8.88
N ARG A 5 -5.50 19.56 8.08
CA ARG A 5 -5.00 19.62 6.71
C ARG A 5 -3.48 19.62 6.64
N ARG A 6 -2.80 20.24 7.62
CA ARG A 6 -1.33 20.21 7.71
C ARG A 6 -0.82 18.81 8.06
N LEU A 7 -1.44 18.14 9.05
CA LEU A 7 -1.13 16.75 9.39
C LEU A 7 -1.36 15.80 8.19
N TRP A 8 -2.48 15.97 7.50
CA TRP A 8 -2.83 15.20 6.30
C TRP A 8 -1.82 15.39 5.16
N LEU A 9 -1.39 16.63 4.89
CA LEU A 9 -0.36 16.91 3.89
C LEU A 9 1.01 16.35 4.28
N ALA A 10 1.40 16.49 5.55
CA ALA A 10 2.63 15.91 6.08
C ALA A 10 2.70 14.40 5.83
N GLN A 11 1.59 13.70 6.13
CA GLN A 11 1.47 12.27 5.90
C GLN A 11 1.46 11.90 4.41
N ALA A 12 0.71 12.64 3.59
CA ALA A 12 0.59 12.34 2.16
C ALA A 12 1.93 12.51 1.42
N VAL A 13 2.70 13.55 1.76
CA VAL A 13 4.04 13.78 1.21
C VAL A 13 5.00 12.69 1.66
N SER A 14 5.04 12.36 2.95
CA SER A 14 5.92 11.31 3.48
C SER A 14 5.62 9.95 2.86
N LEU A 15 4.34 9.57 2.74
CA LEU A 15 3.96 8.32 2.10
C LEU A 15 4.40 8.26 0.63
N LEU A 16 4.30 9.37 -0.10
CA LEU A 16 4.76 9.41 -1.49
C LEU A 16 6.27 9.19 -1.58
N GLY A 17 7.04 9.84 -0.69
CA GLY A 17 8.47 9.63 -0.54
C GLY A 17 8.80 8.16 -0.23
N ASP A 18 8.13 7.56 0.76
CA ASP A 18 8.32 6.17 1.18
C ASP A 18 8.17 5.20 -0.01
N PHE A 19 7.10 5.32 -0.79
CA PHE A 19 6.89 4.44 -1.96
C PHE A 19 7.94 4.65 -3.05
N VAL A 20 8.38 5.90 -3.26
CA VAL A 20 9.43 6.23 -4.22
C VAL A 20 10.77 5.65 -3.78
N ALA A 21 11.11 5.75 -2.50
CA ALA A 21 12.33 5.18 -1.94
C ALA A 21 12.30 3.64 -1.97
N VAL A 22 11.18 3.00 -1.60
CA VAL A 22 11.02 1.54 -1.67
C VAL A 22 11.26 1.02 -3.09
N PHE A 23 10.70 1.69 -4.10
CA PHE A 23 10.96 1.35 -5.50
C PHE A 23 12.45 1.47 -5.84
N ALA A 24 13.12 2.54 -5.40
CA ALA A 24 14.55 2.72 -5.64
C ALA A 24 15.41 1.67 -4.93
N VAL A 25 15.05 1.25 -3.71
CA VAL A 25 15.69 0.12 -3.03
C VAL A 25 15.53 -1.16 -3.84
N GLN A 26 14.33 -1.45 -4.35
CA GLN A 26 14.11 -2.63 -5.20
C GLN A 26 14.96 -2.56 -6.47
N VAL A 27 15.06 -1.40 -7.11
CA VAL A 27 15.93 -1.21 -8.30
C VAL A 27 17.39 -1.43 -7.95
N ALA A 28 17.88 -0.83 -6.86
CA ALA A 28 19.27 -0.93 -6.44
C ALA A 28 19.65 -2.38 -6.07
N VAL A 29 18.82 -3.04 -5.25
CA VAL A 29 19.05 -4.43 -4.85
C VAL A 29 19.04 -5.35 -6.07
N THR A 30 18.06 -5.20 -6.96
CA THR A 30 17.92 -6.09 -8.12
C THR A 30 18.98 -5.85 -9.20
N PHE A 31 19.15 -4.62 -9.67
CA PHE A 31 19.96 -4.36 -10.86
C PHE A 31 21.41 -4.00 -10.55
N ARG A 32 21.66 -3.25 -9.47
CA ARG A 32 23.02 -2.82 -9.10
C ARG A 32 23.74 -3.84 -8.23
N MET A 33 23.04 -4.47 -7.28
CA MET A 33 23.62 -5.45 -6.36
C MET A 33 23.42 -6.90 -6.78
N HIS A 34 22.71 -7.15 -7.89
CA HIS A 34 22.39 -8.50 -8.38
C HIS A 34 21.73 -9.40 -7.31
N GLY A 35 20.91 -8.79 -6.45
CA GLY A 35 20.27 -9.47 -5.32
C GLY A 35 19.29 -10.57 -5.71
N SER A 36 19.17 -11.56 -4.85
CA SER A 36 18.25 -12.69 -4.95
C SER A 36 16.83 -12.33 -4.47
N PRO A 37 15.81 -13.20 -4.70
CA PRO A 37 14.50 -13.08 -4.05
C PRO A 37 14.56 -12.96 -2.52
N ARG A 38 15.57 -13.55 -1.88
CA ARG A 38 15.77 -13.44 -0.43
C ARG A 38 16.24 -12.04 -0.03
N ASP A 39 17.02 -11.37 -0.89
CA ASP A 39 17.53 -10.03 -0.61
C ASP A 39 16.43 -8.99 -0.59
N ILE A 40 15.51 -9.08 -1.57
CA ILE A 40 14.31 -8.24 -1.61
C ILE A 40 13.36 -8.56 -0.45
N ALA A 41 13.14 -9.84 -0.13
CA ALA A 41 12.35 -10.20 1.04
C ALA A 41 12.98 -9.65 2.33
N GLY A 42 14.30 -9.71 2.45
CA GLY A 42 15.06 -9.15 3.56
C GLY A 42 14.79 -7.66 3.76
N VAL A 43 14.80 -6.85 2.69
CA VAL A 43 14.45 -5.42 2.77
C VAL A 43 13.11 -5.21 3.46
N PHE A 44 12.08 -5.97 3.07
CA PHE A 44 10.76 -5.86 3.65
C PHE A 44 10.69 -6.41 5.07
N ILE A 45 11.26 -7.59 5.32
CA ILE A 45 11.34 -8.19 6.66
C ILE A 45 11.98 -7.20 7.63
N PHE A 46 13.19 -6.72 7.32
CA PHE A 46 13.91 -5.81 8.20
C PHE A 46 13.21 -4.45 8.34
N GLY A 47 12.55 -3.93 7.30
CA GLY A 47 11.77 -2.70 7.41
C GLY A 47 10.49 -2.83 8.26
N LEU A 48 9.85 -4.00 8.27
CA LEU A 48 8.53 -4.20 8.88
C LEU A 48 8.56 -4.90 10.23
N LEU A 49 9.54 -5.76 10.46
CA LEU A 49 9.72 -6.51 11.70
C LEU A 49 9.77 -5.57 12.93
N PRO A 50 10.55 -4.47 12.94
CA PRO A 50 10.56 -3.56 14.07
C PRO A 50 9.21 -2.91 14.31
N VAL A 51 8.47 -2.53 13.27
CA VAL A 51 7.16 -1.91 13.40
C VAL A 51 6.18 -2.87 14.08
N THR A 52 6.27 -4.17 13.77
CA THR A 52 5.40 -5.20 14.33
C THR A 52 5.78 -5.54 15.77
N VAL A 53 7.08 -5.66 16.06
CA VAL A 53 7.57 -6.06 17.40
C VAL A 53 7.54 -4.89 18.38
N LEU A 54 7.99 -3.70 17.97
CA LEU A 54 8.08 -2.52 18.81
C LEU A 54 6.76 -1.75 18.89
N GLY A 55 5.85 -1.93 17.93
CA GLY A 55 4.57 -1.19 17.86
C GLY A 55 3.77 -1.14 19.17
N PRO A 56 3.55 -2.26 19.89
CA PRO A 56 2.86 -2.26 21.18
C PRO A 56 3.56 -1.41 22.25
N PHE A 57 4.90 -1.50 22.33
CA PHE A 57 5.70 -0.72 23.28
C PHE A 57 5.73 0.76 22.90
N ALA A 58 5.87 1.04 21.61
CA ALA A 58 5.86 2.39 21.05
C ALA A 58 4.50 3.07 21.28
N GLY A 59 3.39 2.34 21.21
CA GLY A 59 2.06 2.84 21.58
C GLY A 59 1.96 3.26 23.05
N ALA A 60 2.41 2.40 23.96
CA ALA A 60 2.42 2.70 25.40
C ALA A 60 3.32 3.90 25.76
N LEU A 61 4.44 4.06 25.05
CA LEU A 61 5.32 5.23 25.20
C LEU A 61 4.73 6.50 24.55
N ALA A 62 4.07 6.35 23.40
CA ALA A 62 3.41 7.45 22.69
C ALA A 62 2.26 8.07 23.51
N ASP A 63 1.61 7.30 24.39
CA ASP A 63 0.62 7.82 25.34
C ASP A 63 1.23 8.76 26.39
N ARG A 64 2.54 8.65 26.67
CA ARG A 64 3.26 9.45 27.69
C ARG A 64 4.05 10.61 27.07
N TRP A 65 4.52 10.44 25.84
CA TRP A 65 5.33 11.44 25.15
C TRP A 65 4.47 12.46 24.41
N ASP A 66 5.07 13.60 24.08
CA ASP A 66 4.43 14.58 23.20
C ASP A 66 4.35 13.98 21.78
N PRO A 67 3.15 13.69 21.25
CA PRO A 67 3.01 12.98 19.98
C PRO A 67 3.55 13.80 18.81
N ARG A 68 3.48 15.13 18.89
CA ARG A 68 4.06 16.02 17.87
C ARG A 68 5.58 15.93 17.88
N ARG A 69 6.22 15.99 19.05
CA ARG A 69 7.69 15.84 19.15
C ARG A 69 8.13 14.48 18.64
N THR A 70 7.45 13.41 19.02
CA THR A 70 7.74 12.04 18.56
C THR A 70 7.69 11.93 17.04
N MET A 71 6.64 12.47 16.40
CA MET A 71 6.54 12.45 14.93
C MET A 71 7.67 13.26 14.26
N ILE A 72 7.99 14.46 14.77
CA ILE A 72 9.07 15.30 14.22
C ILE A 72 10.42 14.60 14.36
N THR A 73 10.76 14.08 15.53
CA THR A 73 12.04 13.37 15.74
C THR A 73 12.15 12.12 14.88
N SER A 74 11.02 11.44 14.67
CA SER A 74 10.95 10.29 13.76
C SER A 74 11.21 10.72 12.32
N ASP A 75 10.55 11.76 11.82
CA ASP A 75 10.77 12.27 10.46
C ASP A 75 12.22 12.71 10.24
N LEU A 76 12.80 13.48 11.17
CA LEU A 76 14.19 13.91 11.07
C LEU A 76 15.16 12.71 11.07
N SER A 77 14.91 11.71 11.92
CA SER A 77 15.74 10.50 11.96
C SER A 77 15.61 9.69 10.67
N ARG A 78 14.39 9.52 10.14
CA ARG A 78 14.14 8.85 8.86
C ARG A 78 14.77 9.60 7.69
N ALA A 79 14.74 10.93 7.70
CA ALA A 79 15.39 11.76 6.70
C ALA A 79 16.90 11.51 6.63
N VAL A 80 17.57 11.31 7.77
CA VAL A 80 18.99 10.96 7.80
C VAL A 80 19.21 9.52 7.36
N LEU A 81 18.44 8.57 7.90
CA LEU A 81 18.59 7.15 7.59
C LEU A 81 18.38 6.86 6.10
N ILE A 82 17.38 7.47 5.46
CA ILE A 82 17.12 7.26 4.04
C ILE A 82 18.27 7.81 3.17
N LEU A 83 18.93 8.90 3.58
CA LEU A 83 20.12 9.40 2.88
C LEU A 83 21.27 8.40 2.93
N LEU A 84 21.40 7.62 4.01
CA LEU A 84 22.44 6.58 4.10
C LEU A 84 22.25 5.50 3.02
N LEU A 85 21.01 5.24 2.57
CA LEU A 85 20.77 4.30 1.47
C LEU A 85 21.40 4.75 0.14
N ALA A 86 21.56 6.05 -0.09
CA ALA A 86 22.22 6.56 -1.30
C ALA A 86 23.70 6.14 -1.39
N PHE A 87 24.33 5.89 -0.23
CA PHE A 87 25.73 5.50 -0.09
C PHE A 87 25.90 4.00 0.17
N ALA A 88 24.80 3.23 0.24
CA ALA A 88 24.86 1.80 0.52
C ALA A 88 25.54 1.03 -0.63
N THR A 89 26.62 0.33 -0.29
CA THR A 89 27.42 -0.49 -1.22
C THR A 89 27.07 -1.97 -1.13
N GLY A 90 26.52 -2.44 -0.01
CA GLY A 90 26.19 -3.84 0.21
C GLY A 90 24.78 -4.08 0.73
N ILE A 91 24.27 -5.30 0.53
CA ILE A 91 22.90 -5.67 0.93
C ILE A 91 22.68 -5.59 2.43
N HIS A 92 23.69 -5.95 3.24
CA HIS A 92 23.59 -5.88 4.70
C HIS A 92 23.43 -4.44 5.21
N GLN A 93 24.01 -3.45 4.51
CA GLN A 93 23.81 -2.04 4.83
C GLN A 93 22.36 -1.62 4.54
N ILE A 94 21.80 -2.05 3.41
CA ILE A 94 20.39 -1.80 3.09
C ILE A 94 19.50 -2.42 4.16
N TRP A 95 19.73 -3.68 4.54
CA TRP A 95 18.95 -4.33 5.61
C TRP A 95 19.07 -3.62 6.95
N ALA A 96 20.28 -3.22 7.36
CA ALA A 96 20.50 -2.50 8.61
C ALA A 96 19.81 -1.13 8.62
N VAL A 97 19.89 -0.38 7.52
CA VAL A 97 19.22 0.91 7.38
C VAL A 97 17.71 0.75 7.32
N SER A 98 17.18 -0.22 6.58
CA SER A 98 15.74 -0.54 6.57
C SER A 98 15.25 -0.91 7.97
N PHE A 99 16.02 -1.69 8.72
CA PHE A 99 15.73 -2.01 10.11
C PHE A 99 15.69 -0.77 11.00
N ALA A 100 16.69 0.10 10.89
CA ALA A 100 16.72 1.35 11.63
C ALA A 100 15.52 2.26 11.29
N ILE A 101 15.15 2.36 10.01
CA ILE A 101 13.95 3.10 9.56
C ILE A 101 12.70 2.48 10.16
N GLY A 102 12.60 1.16 10.18
CA GLY A 102 11.49 0.44 10.81
C GLY A 102 11.38 0.72 12.30
N CYS A 103 12.51 0.70 13.02
CA CYS A 103 12.57 1.01 14.45
C CYS A 103 12.03 2.42 14.73
N VAL A 104 12.48 3.41 13.96
CA VAL A 104 12.03 4.79 14.10
C VAL A 104 10.55 4.94 13.73
N SER A 105 10.12 4.34 12.62
CA SER A 105 8.73 4.37 12.13
C SER A 105 7.73 3.72 13.10
N SER A 106 8.20 2.79 13.94
CA SER A 106 7.36 2.14 14.97
C SER A 106 6.77 3.14 15.96
N PHE A 107 7.43 4.29 16.19
CA PHE A 107 6.96 5.36 17.05
C PHE A 107 6.10 6.41 16.33
N PHE A 108 6.31 6.58 15.02
CA PHE A 108 5.55 7.55 14.23
C PHE A 108 4.07 7.17 14.14
N ASN A 109 3.76 5.94 13.75
CA ASN A 109 2.38 5.52 13.49
C ASN A 109 1.46 5.62 14.73
N PRO A 110 1.88 5.19 15.94
CA PRO A 110 1.08 5.41 17.14
C PRO A 110 0.90 6.89 17.48
N ALA A 111 1.96 7.70 17.38
CA ALA A 111 1.87 9.14 17.63
C ALA A 111 0.94 9.86 16.64
N PHE A 112 0.97 9.45 15.37
CA PHE A 112 0.05 9.91 14.34
C PHE A 112 -1.40 9.54 14.66
N ALA A 113 -1.64 8.28 15.04
CA ALA A 113 -2.98 7.78 15.40
C ALA A 113 -3.58 8.50 16.61
N ILE A 114 -2.76 8.93 17.58
CA ILE A 114 -3.18 9.77 18.72
C ILE A 114 -3.46 11.21 18.27
N THR A 115 -2.68 11.75 17.35
CA THR A 115 -2.78 13.16 16.93
C THR A 115 -4.04 13.44 16.12
N VAL A 116 -4.48 12.50 15.27
CA VAL A 116 -5.71 12.67 14.45
C VAL A 116 -6.96 13.02 15.29
N PRO A 117 -7.34 12.25 16.33
CA PRO A 117 -8.51 12.56 17.17
C PRO A 117 -8.35 13.81 18.04
N LEU A 118 -7.13 14.30 18.27
CA LEU A 118 -6.90 15.54 19.02
C LEU A 118 -7.18 16.80 18.19
N LEU A 119 -7.16 16.70 16.87
CA LEU A 119 -7.29 17.84 15.96
C LEU A 119 -8.69 17.99 15.36
N ILE A 120 -9.59 17.03 15.60
CA ILE A 120 -10.87 16.91 14.91
C ILE A 120 -11.95 16.43 15.90
N PRO A 121 -13.16 17.00 15.87
CA PRO A 121 -14.28 16.50 16.67
C PRO A 121 -14.56 15.02 16.41
N GLN A 122 -15.01 14.28 17.44
CA GLN A 122 -15.29 12.84 17.34
C GLN A 122 -16.30 12.49 16.21
N ALA A 123 -17.26 13.39 15.94
CA ALA A 123 -18.23 13.24 14.86
C ALA A 123 -17.61 13.28 13.45
N GLU A 124 -16.47 13.95 13.28
CA GLU A 124 -15.79 14.11 11.99
C GLU A 124 -14.67 13.08 11.76
N LEU A 125 -14.28 12.31 12.79
CA LEU A 125 -13.23 11.30 12.70
C LEU A 125 -13.42 10.28 11.57
N PRO A 126 -14.64 9.73 11.32
CA PRO A 126 -14.86 8.83 10.20
C PRO A 126 -14.50 9.46 8.84
N ALA A 127 -14.87 10.73 8.64
CA ALA A 127 -14.58 11.46 7.41
C ALA A 127 -13.08 11.76 7.28
N ALA A 128 -12.39 12.05 8.39
CA ALA A 128 -10.95 12.28 8.41
C ALA A 128 -10.16 11.02 8.04
N TYR A 129 -10.47 9.87 8.64
CA TYR A 129 -9.85 8.59 8.28
C TYR A 129 -10.15 8.19 6.84
N ALA A 130 -11.37 8.43 6.35
CA ALA A 130 -11.70 8.21 4.95
C ALA A 130 -10.81 9.04 4.00
N ARG A 131 -10.58 10.33 4.31
CA ARG A 131 -9.66 11.18 3.53
C ARG A 131 -8.22 10.70 3.57
N LEU A 132 -7.72 10.30 4.73
CA LEU A 132 -6.38 9.72 4.87
C LEU A 132 -6.21 8.47 4.00
N GLN A 133 -7.20 7.58 4.03
CA GLN A 133 -7.19 6.35 3.24
C GLN A 133 -7.28 6.64 1.74
N GLN A 134 -8.11 7.59 1.32
CA GLN A 134 -8.19 8.02 -0.08
C GLN A 134 -6.84 8.54 -0.57
N SER A 135 -6.15 9.36 0.22
CA SER A 135 -4.82 9.85 -0.11
C SER A 135 -3.79 8.75 -0.22
N LEU A 136 -3.81 7.77 0.69
CA LEU A 136 -2.94 6.59 0.60
C LEU A 136 -3.15 5.85 -0.73
N GLN A 137 -4.40 5.65 -1.18
CA GLN A 137 -4.66 5.01 -2.46
C GLN A 137 -4.18 5.84 -3.65
N VAL A 138 -4.40 7.16 -3.63
CA VAL A 138 -3.89 8.06 -4.69
C VAL A 138 -2.37 8.00 -4.76
N VAL A 139 -1.69 8.08 -3.62
CA VAL A 139 -0.23 7.97 -3.52
C VAL A 139 0.24 6.61 -4.02
N ARG A 140 -0.43 5.52 -3.67
CA ARG A 140 -0.10 4.18 -4.13
C ARG A 140 -0.23 4.01 -5.65
N ILE A 141 -1.17 4.70 -6.28
CA ILE A 141 -1.36 4.70 -7.73
C ILE A 141 -0.33 5.60 -8.44
N ALA A 142 -0.04 6.76 -7.86
CA ALA A 142 0.84 7.75 -8.47
C ALA A 142 2.33 7.42 -8.26
N SER A 143 2.68 6.82 -7.12
CA SER A 143 4.07 6.60 -6.72
C SER A 143 4.90 5.77 -7.71
N PRO A 144 4.41 4.69 -8.37
CA PRO A 144 5.24 3.97 -9.33
C PRO A 144 5.64 4.83 -10.52
N ALA A 145 4.75 5.71 -11.01
CA ALA A 145 5.05 6.62 -12.10
C ALA A 145 6.06 7.71 -11.67
N VAL A 146 5.89 8.27 -10.47
CA VAL A 146 6.84 9.24 -9.90
C VAL A 146 8.21 8.61 -9.67
N ALA A 147 8.24 7.40 -9.09
CA ALA A 147 9.47 6.66 -8.83
C ALA A 147 10.19 6.26 -10.13
N ALA A 148 9.44 5.80 -11.14
CA ALA A 148 9.97 5.48 -12.46
C ALA A 148 10.56 6.72 -13.15
N ALA A 149 9.87 7.87 -13.11
CA ALA A 149 10.35 9.11 -13.71
C ALA A 149 11.63 9.62 -13.02
N LEU A 150 11.65 9.62 -11.67
CA LEU A 150 12.82 10.04 -10.90
C LEU A 150 14.01 9.10 -11.10
N ALA A 151 13.80 7.80 -10.94
CA ALA A 151 14.86 6.80 -11.07
C ALA A 151 15.38 6.70 -12.52
N GLY A 152 14.50 6.81 -13.51
CA GLY A 152 14.86 6.76 -14.92
C GLY A 152 15.59 8.01 -15.42
N GLY A 153 15.23 9.19 -14.92
CA GLY A 153 15.84 10.46 -15.36
C GLY A 153 17.07 10.88 -14.56
N LEU A 154 17.05 10.70 -13.24
CA LEU A 154 18.06 11.20 -12.31
C LEU A 154 18.81 10.08 -11.54
N GLY A 155 18.49 8.81 -11.81
CA GLY A 155 19.08 7.65 -11.14
C GLY A 155 18.42 7.30 -9.80
N GLU A 156 18.71 6.11 -9.24
CA GLU A 156 18.01 5.63 -8.04
C GLU A 156 18.28 6.51 -6.80
N ARG A 157 19.43 7.19 -6.74
CA ARG A 157 19.81 8.04 -5.60
C ARG A 157 18.90 9.26 -5.46
N ALA A 158 18.38 9.78 -6.58
CA ALA A 158 17.46 10.91 -6.57
C ALA A 158 16.17 10.60 -5.79
N CYS A 159 15.72 9.35 -5.81
CA CYS A 159 14.58 8.89 -5.03
C CYS A 159 14.82 8.99 -3.52
N TYR A 160 16.03 8.65 -3.04
CA TYR A 160 16.38 8.77 -1.62
C TYR A 160 16.49 10.24 -1.18
N TYR A 161 17.03 11.11 -2.04
CA TYR A 161 17.07 12.54 -1.77
C TYR A 161 15.66 13.15 -1.74
N ALA A 162 14.80 12.75 -2.68
CA ALA A 162 13.40 13.19 -2.72
C ALA A 162 12.64 12.74 -1.47
N ASP A 163 12.84 11.50 -1.03
CA ASP A 163 12.20 10.99 0.19
C ASP A 163 12.73 11.66 1.47
N SER A 164 14.04 11.89 1.56
CA SER A 164 14.62 12.67 2.67
C SER A 164 14.01 14.07 2.74
N ALA A 165 13.89 14.75 1.60
CA ALA A 165 13.22 16.05 1.52
C ALA A 165 11.74 15.97 1.91
N SER A 166 11.08 14.85 1.59
CA SER A 166 9.69 14.57 1.97
C SER A 166 9.52 14.53 3.49
N PHE A 167 10.43 13.85 4.20
CA PHE A 167 10.45 13.80 5.66
C PHE A 167 10.77 15.16 6.29
N LEU A 168 11.72 15.90 5.73
CA LEU A 168 12.02 17.25 6.22
C LEU A 168 10.82 18.19 6.05
N LEU A 169 10.12 18.10 4.91
CA LEU A 169 8.90 18.87 4.68
C LEU A 169 7.78 18.46 5.66
N SER A 170 7.62 17.16 5.90
CA SER A 170 6.68 16.64 6.91
C SER A 170 7.01 17.16 8.30
N ALA A 171 8.26 17.05 8.75
CA ALA A 171 8.73 17.59 10.02
C ALA A 171 8.45 19.10 10.14
N GLY A 172 8.70 19.87 9.08
CA GLY A 172 8.39 21.30 9.02
C GLY A 172 6.89 21.59 9.15
N LEU A 173 6.04 20.84 8.46
CA LEU A 173 4.58 20.96 8.57
C LEU A 173 4.10 20.61 9.99
N LEU A 174 4.61 19.53 10.57
CA LEU A 174 4.32 19.09 11.93
C LEU A 174 4.82 20.09 12.99
N ALA A 175 5.94 20.75 12.74
CA ALA A 175 6.46 21.82 13.60
C ALA A 175 5.53 23.05 13.65
N THR A 176 4.59 23.21 12.70
CA THR A 176 3.58 24.27 12.79
C THR A 176 2.29 23.86 13.51
N LEU A 177 2.16 22.59 13.90
CA LEU A 177 1.00 22.10 14.63
C LEU A 177 1.03 22.52 16.09
N ARG A 178 -0.13 22.88 16.63
CA ARG A 178 -0.36 22.99 18.07
C ARG A 178 -1.24 21.81 18.45
N CYS A 179 -0.64 20.84 19.14
CA CYS A 179 -1.34 19.65 19.60
C CYS A 179 -1.67 19.83 21.09
N PRO A 180 -2.94 19.72 21.51
CA PRO A 180 -3.29 19.60 22.91
C PRO A 180 -2.56 18.39 23.52
N ARG A 181 -2.16 18.46 24.80
CA ARG A 181 -1.61 17.29 25.49
C ARG A 181 -2.66 16.17 25.50
N PRO A 182 -2.27 14.91 25.24
CA PRO A 182 -3.21 13.80 25.37
C PRO A 182 -3.70 13.73 26.82
N ALA A 183 -5.00 13.94 27.04
CA ALA A 183 -5.64 13.45 28.25
C ALA A 183 -5.61 11.92 28.13
N GLY A 184 -4.91 11.23 29.04
CA GLY A 184 -4.73 9.79 28.96
C GLY A 184 -6.07 9.06 28.80
N THR A 185 -6.39 8.66 27.58
CA THR A 185 -7.57 7.86 27.27
C THR A 185 -7.13 6.70 26.43
N SER A 186 -7.25 5.51 27.02
CA SER A 186 -7.14 4.23 26.34
C SER A 186 -8.10 4.19 25.14
N ALA A 187 -7.55 4.32 23.94
CA ALA A 187 -8.28 4.15 22.68
C ALA A 187 -8.56 2.67 22.35
N ALA A 188 -8.86 1.85 23.38
CA ALA A 188 -9.16 0.43 23.22
C ALA A 188 -10.66 0.10 23.31
N ARG A 189 -11.53 1.09 23.50
CA ARG A 189 -12.99 0.88 23.50
C ARG A 189 -13.58 1.38 22.20
N HIS A 190 -14.02 0.43 21.37
CA HIS A 190 -15.01 0.51 20.27
C HIS A 190 -14.64 -0.30 18.99
N VAL A 191 -13.76 -1.30 19.11
CA VAL A 191 -13.49 -2.27 18.03
C VAL A 191 -14.60 -3.33 17.89
N SER A 192 -15.28 -3.67 19.00
CA SER A 192 -16.24 -4.80 19.05
C SER A 192 -17.48 -4.63 18.16
N ALA A 193 -18.01 -3.41 18.04
CA ALA A 193 -19.21 -3.14 17.23
C ALA A 193 -18.95 -3.26 15.72
N GLY A 194 -17.77 -2.84 15.24
CA GLY A 194 -17.40 -2.94 13.83
C GLY A 194 -17.14 -4.38 13.39
N ILE A 195 -16.46 -5.17 14.24
CA ILE A 195 -16.20 -6.58 13.97
C ILE A 195 -17.52 -7.37 13.91
N ARG A 196 -18.46 -7.12 14.85
CA ARG A 196 -19.76 -7.80 14.86
C ARG A 196 -20.54 -7.53 13.56
N PHE A 197 -20.62 -6.28 13.10
CA PHE A 197 -21.30 -5.95 11.84
C PHE A 197 -20.60 -6.59 10.62
N LEU A 198 -19.26 -6.57 10.57
CA LEU A 198 -18.52 -7.23 9.47
C LEU A 198 -18.84 -8.73 9.39
N ILE A 199 -18.93 -9.40 10.53
CA ILE A 199 -19.25 -10.84 10.60
C ILE A 199 -20.73 -11.08 10.25
N SER A 200 -21.64 -10.16 10.60
CA SER A 200 -23.07 -10.28 10.33
C SER A 200 -23.45 -10.06 8.86
N ASP A 201 -22.83 -9.10 8.15
CA ASP A 201 -23.11 -8.87 6.73
C ASP A 201 -22.15 -9.68 5.84
N LYS A 202 -22.66 -10.81 5.33
CA LYS A 202 -21.90 -11.72 4.46
C LYS A 202 -21.38 -11.06 3.19
N LYS A 203 -22.04 -10.02 2.65
CA LYS A 203 -21.59 -9.33 1.43
C LYS A 203 -20.47 -8.34 1.73
N VAL A 204 -20.53 -7.65 2.86
CA VAL A 204 -19.44 -6.75 3.29
C VAL A 204 -18.22 -7.57 3.68
N SER A 205 -18.40 -8.67 4.42
CA SER A 205 -17.31 -9.60 4.77
C SER A 205 -16.60 -10.16 3.55
N SER A 206 -17.35 -10.69 2.57
CA SER A 206 -16.76 -11.26 1.36
C SER A 206 -16.05 -10.21 0.52
N LEU A 207 -16.59 -8.99 0.42
CA LEU A 207 -15.94 -7.87 -0.28
C LEU A 207 -14.62 -7.47 0.38
N VAL A 208 -14.58 -7.40 1.72
CA VAL A 208 -13.36 -7.08 2.46
C VAL A 208 -12.31 -8.18 2.31
N LEU A 209 -12.70 -9.46 2.36
CA LEU A 209 -11.80 -10.59 2.09
C LEU A 209 -11.26 -10.59 0.66
N ALA A 210 -12.10 -10.28 -0.32
CA ALA A 210 -11.69 -10.19 -1.71
C ALA A 210 -10.73 -9.01 -1.96
N LEU A 211 -10.93 -7.87 -1.29
CA LEU A 211 -9.97 -6.76 -1.30
C LEU A 211 -8.63 -7.14 -0.68
N ALA A 212 -8.65 -7.93 0.40
CA ALA A 212 -7.43 -8.46 1.01
C ALA A 212 -6.70 -9.42 0.04
N ALA A 213 -7.42 -10.32 -0.63
CA ALA A 213 -6.86 -11.19 -1.66
C ALA A 213 -6.29 -10.41 -2.86
N ALA A 214 -7.01 -9.39 -3.34
CA ALA A 214 -6.53 -8.46 -4.37
C ALA A 214 -5.24 -7.76 -3.96
N THR A 215 -5.19 -7.28 -2.72
CA THR A 215 -4.03 -6.60 -2.16
C THR A 215 -2.85 -7.55 -2.00
N PHE A 216 -3.08 -8.79 -1.55
CA PHE A 216 -2.05 -9.82 -1.44
C PHE A 216 -1.43 -10.12 -2.81
N ALA A 217 -2.25 -10.47 -3.81
CA ALA A 217 -1.80 -10.80 -5.15
C ALA A 217 -1.01 -9.65 -5.81
N GLY A 218 -1.54 -8.42 -5.73
CA GLY A 218 -0.86 -7.24 -6.27
C GLY A 218 0.45 -6.93 -5.56
N SER A 219 0.54 -7.19 -4.25
CA SER A 219 1.76 -6.97 -3.48
C SER A 219 2.82 -8.05 -3.74
N CYS A 220 2.42 -9.30 -4.02
CA CYS A 220 3.32 -10.34 -4.52
C CYS A 220 3.93 -9.93 -5.87
N PHE A 221 3.12 -9.38 -6.78
CA PHE A 221 3.61 -8.83 -8.04
C PHE A 221 4.61 -7.69 -7.78
N GLY A 222 4.22 -6.67 -7.00
CA GLY A 222 5.09 -5.53 -6.72
C GLY A 222 6.42 -5.91 -6.06
N ALA A 223 6.45 -6.92 -5.20
CA ALA A 223 7.66 -7.42 -4.56
C ALA A 223 8.61 -8.12 -5.55
N LEU A 224 8.07 -8.82 -6.56
CA LEU A 224 8.84 -9.64 -7.50
C LEU A 224 9.02 -9.01 -8.89
N ALA A 225 8.36 -7.88 -9.17
CA ALA A 225 8.34 -7.26 -10.49
C ALA A 225 9.75 -6.92 -11.01
N SER A 226 10.63 -6.41 -10.15
CA SER A 226 12.01 -6.09 -10.55
C SER A 226 12.81 -7.36 -10.91
N LEU A 227 12.67 -8.43 -10.13
CA LEU A 227 13.30 -9.72 -10.40
C LEU A 227 12.72 -10.38 -11.65
N TYR A 228 11.42 -10.26 -11.88
CA TYR A 228 10.80 -10.74 -13.12
C TYR A 228 11.42 -10.07 -14.34
N VAL A 229 11.58 -8.75 -14.32
CA VAL A 229 12.20 -7.99 -15.41
C VAL A 229 13.66 -8.42 -15.63
N ARG A 230 14.43 -8.60 -14.55
CA ARG A 230 15.85 -8.99 -14.64
C ARG A 230 16.05 -10.46 -15.03
N ASP A 231 15.38 -11.39 -14.36
CA ASP A 231 15.68 -12.82 -14.44
C ASP A 231 14.90 -13.52 -15.55
N ILE A 232 13.65 -13.09 -15.78
CA ILE A 232 12.75 -13.71 -16.76
C ILE A 232 12.79 -12.97 -18.09
N LEU A 233 12.55 -11.65 -18.08
CA LEU A 233 12.60 -10.85 -19.31
C LEU A 233 14.04 -10.52 -19.74
N ARG A 234 15.03 -10.65 -18.85
CA ARG A 234 16.44 -10.34 -19.11
C ARG A 234 16.66 -8.91 -19.58
N ARG A 235 15.96 -7.97 -18.94
CA ARG A 235 15.99 -6.53 -19.25
C ARG A 235 16.39 -5.71 -18.03
N GLY A 236 16.68 -4.43 -18.27
CA GLY A 236 17.17 -3.50 -17.26
C GLY A 236 16.07 -2.70 -16.55
N PRO A 237 16.47 -1.73 -15.68
CA PRO A 237 15.56 -0.92 -14.89
C PRO A 237 14.64 -0.02 -15.72
N SER A 238 15.01 0.32 -16.97
CA SER A 238 14.17 1.07 -17.90
C SER A 238 12.87 0.35 -18.25
N LEU A 239 12.92 -0.98 -18.43
CA LEU A 239 11.72 -1.78 -18.70
C LEU A 239 10.81 -1.85 -17.46
N LEU A 240 11.40 -1.97 -16.27
CA LEU A 240 10.64 -1.93 -15.01
C LEU A 240 9.92 -0.59 -14.85
N ALA A 241 10.61 0.52 -15.10
CA ALA A 241 10.04 1.86 -15.09
C ALA A 241 8.86 1.99 -16.08
N LEU A 242 9.00 1.41 -17.29
CA LEU A 242 7.94 1.41 -18.30
C LEU A 242 6.73 0.56 -17.88
N ILE A 243 6.96 -0.64 -17.34
CA ILE A 243 5.91 -1.51 -16.76
C ILE A 243 5.14 -0.77 -15.67
N SER A 244 5.85 -0.16 -14.72
CA SER A 244 5.25 0.64 -13.64
C SER A 244 4.45 1.83 -14.16
N SER A 245 4.95 2.51 -15.20
CA SER A 245 4.26 3.64 -15.85
C SER A 245 2.99 3.19 -16.57
N LEU A 246 3.03 2.05 -17.27
CA LEU A 246 1.86 1.47 -17.94
C LEU A 246 0.78 1.02 -16.95
N ILE A 247 1.15 0.45 -15.80
CA ILE A 247 0.20 0.15 -14.71
C ILE A 247 -0.46 1.43 -14.22
N GLY A 248 0.32 2.50 -13.98
CA GLY A 248 -0.22 3.81 -13.59
C GLY A 248 -1.19 4.37 -14.64
N ALA A 249 -0.78 4.40 -15.90
CA ALA A 249 -1.60 4.88 -17.02
C ALA A 249 -2.90 4.07 -17.18
N GLY A 250 -2.80 2.74 -17.10
CA GLY A 250 -3.95 1.84 -17.12
C GLY A 250 -4.91 2.09 -15.96
N THR A 251 -4.38 2.42 -14.78
CA THR A 251 -5.20 2.76 -13.60
C THR A 251 -5.99 4.05 -13.81
N VAL A 252 -5.36 5.10 -14.35
CA VAL A 252 -6.03 6.37 -14.66
C VAL A 252 -7.09 6.17 -15.74
N ALA A 253 -6.74 5.49 -16.83
CA ALA A 253 -7.67 5.20 -17.93
C ALA A 253 -8.84 4.32 -17.45
N GLY A 254 -8.55 3.27 -16.69
CA GLY A 254 -9.54 2.37 -16.11
C GLY A 254 -10.50 3.08 -15.17
N ALA A 255 -10.01 4.00 -14.33
CA ALA A 255 -10.87 4.79 -13.43
C ALA A 255 -11.85 5.67 -14.22
N ALA A 256 -11.41 6.27 -15.33
CA ALA A 256 -12.28 7.06 -16.21
C ALA A 256 -13.34 6.19 -16.90
N VAL A 257 -12.96 5.01 -17.39
CA VAL A 257 -13.89 4.04 -18.00
C VAL A 257 -14.91 3.56 -16.97
N VAL A 258 -14.45 3.11 -15.81
CA VAL A 258 -15.32 2.62 -14.72
C VAL A 258 -16.32 3.70 -14.34
N ARG A 259 -15.91 4.97 -14.19
CA ARG A 259 -16.83 6.08 -13.89
C ARG A 259 -17.93 6.25 -14.95
N ARG A 260 -17.62 6.06 -16.24
CA ARG A 260 -18.61 6.14 -17.33
C ARG A 260 -19.57 4.96 -17.36
N VAL A 261 -19.07 3.76 -17.09
CA VAL A 261 -19.88 2.53 -17.17
C VAL A 261 -20.54 2.19 -15.82
N PHE A 262 -20.16 2.86 -14.73
CA PHE A 262 -20.69 2.60 -13.38
C PHE A 262 -22.22 2.69 -13.32
N THR A 263 -22.82 3.66 -14.01
CA THR A 263 -24.28 3.85 -14.08
C THR A 263 -24.98 2.81 -14.95
N ARG A 264 -24.23 2.12 -15.82
CA ARG A 264 -24.76 1.11 -16.74
C ARG A 264 -24.89 -0.27 -16.09
N PHE A 265 -24.15 -0.53 -15.01
CA PHE A 265 -24.25 -1.77 -14.26
C PHE A 265 -25.23 -1.61 -13.08
N ARG A 266 -26.22 -2.52 -13.00
CA ARG A 266 -27.17 -2.57 -11.86
C ARG A 266 -26.51 -2.95 -10.53
N ASP A 267 -25.35 -3.59 -10.57
CA ASP A 267 -24.64 -4.07 -9.38
C ASP A 267 -23.14 -3.83 -9.52
N PRO A 268 -22.57 -2.89 -8.74
CA PRO A 268 -21.15 -2.59 -8.79
C PRO A 268 -20.25 -3.78 -8.43
N LEU A 269 -20.79 -4.87 -7.87
CA LEU A 269 -20.02 -6.08 -7.58
C LEU A 269 -19.50 -6.75 -8.86
N ILE A 270 -20.23 -6.63 -9.98
CA ILE A 270 -19.78 -7.13 -11.29
C ILE A 270 -18.48 -6.46 -11.71
N LEU A 271 -18.34 -5.16 -11.42
CA LEU A 271 -17.11 -4.41 -11.71
C LEU A 271 -15.95 -4.87 -10.82
N VAL A 272 -16.21 -5.23 -9.56
CA VAL A 272 -15.18 -5.80 -8.66
C VAL A 272 -14.73 -7.16 -9.18
N CYS A 273 -15.65 -8.09 -9.44
CA CYS A 273 -15.30 -9.42 -9.96
C CYS A 273 -14.60 -9.35 -11.32
N GLY A 274 -15.10 -8.49 -12.23
CA GLY A 274 -14.48 -8.23 -13.52
C GLY A 274 -13.07 -7.68 -13.38
N GLY A 275 -12.87 -6.68 -12.51
CA GLY A 275 -11.55 -6.13 -12.22
C GLY A 275 -10.57 -7.15 -11.64
N MET A 276 -11.02 -7.99 -10.71
CA MET A 276 -10.20 -9.07 -10.16
C MET A 276 -9.81 -10.11 -11.22
N ALA A 277 -10.74 -10.48 -12.10
CA ALA A 277 -10.48 -11.37 -13.22
C ALA A 277 -9.49 -10.75 -14.21
N THR A 278 -9.62 -9.43 -14.49
CA THR A 278 -8.68 -8.69 -15.34
C THR A 278 -7.28 -8.68 -14.76
N VAL A 279 -7.12 -8.38 -13.46
CA VAL A 279 -5.81 -8.45 -12.78
C VAL A 279 -5.26 -9.88 -12.81
N GLY A 280 -6.08 -10.89 -12.54
CA GLY A 280 -5.68 -12.29 -12.63
C GLY A 280 -5.21 -12.70 -14.02
N ALA A 281 -5.92 -12.29 -15.07
CA ALA A 281 -5.53 -12.55 -16.46
C ALA A 281 -4.19 -11.88 -16.81
N SER A 282 -3.95 -10.64 -16.36
CA SER A 282 -2.65 -9.99 -16.52
C SER A 282 -1.52 -10.75 -15.82
N LEU A 283 -1.74 -11.21 -14.59
CA LEU A 283 -0.75 -12.02 -13.85
C LEU A 283 -0.48 -13.37 -14.52
N LEU A 284 -1.49 -14.02 -15.10
CA LEU A 284 -1.29 -15.22 -15.94
C LEU A 284 -0.49 -14.90 -17.20
N GLY A 285 -0.74 -13.75 -17.84
CA GLY A 285 0.05 -13.27 -18.97
C GLY A 285 1.53 -13.16 -18.61
N PHE A 286 1.85 -12.52 -17.48
CA PHE A 286 3.23 -12.46 -16.99
C PHE A 286 3.82 -13.84 -16.69
N ALA A 287 3.02 -14.78 -16.16
CA ALA A 287 3.49 -16.11 -15.80
C ALA A 287 3.77 -17.00 -17.04
N GLN A 288 2.88 -16.97 -18.04
CA GLN A 288 2.86 -17.94 -19.14
C GLN A 288 3.55 -17.43 -20.41
N LEU A 289 3.55 -16.11 -20.62
CA LEU A 289 4.05 -15.47 -21.84
C LEU A 289 5.11 -14.42 -21.49
N PRO A 290 6.33 -14.84 -21.09
CA PRO A 290 7.39 -13.95 -20.65
C PRO A 290 8.05 -13.21 -21.83
N ASN A 291 7.32 -12.30 -22.46
CA ASN A 291 7.82 -11.42 -23.51
C ASN A 291 7.42 -9.96 -23.26
N GLU A 292 8.12 -9.02 -23.89
CA GLU A 292 7.88 -7.58 -23.69
C GLU A 292 6.49 -7.11 -24.15
N PRO A 293 5.97 -7.51 -25.33
CA PRO A 293 4.63 -7.10 -25.75
C PRO A 293 3.53 -7.53 -24.77
N THR A 294 3.62 -8.76 -24.24
CA THR A 294 2.71 -9.23 -23.20
C THR A 294 2.94 -8.48 -21.91
N ALA A 295 4.18 -8.20 -21.50
CA ALA A 295 4.46 -7.40 -20.31
C ALA A 295 3.83 -5.99 -20.41
N PHE A 296 3.89 -5.34 -21.57
CA PHE A 296 3.29 -4.01 -21.77
C PHE A 296 1.77 -4.03 -21.72
N SER A 297 1.16 -4.92 -22.50
CA SER A 297 -0.30 -5.06 -22.55
C SER A 297 -0.86 -5.52 -21.19
N ALA A 298 -0.23 -6.52 -20.56
CA ALA A 298 -0.61 -7.01 -19.24
C ALA A 298 -0.49 -5.92 -18.17
N SER A 299 0.57 -5.09 -18.20
CA SER A 299 0.76 -3.96 -17.28
C SER A 299 -0.39 -2.96 -17.35
N PHE A 300 -0.72 -2.50 -18.56
CA PHE A 300 -1.81 -1.54 -18.78
C PHE A 300 -3.16 -2.13 -18.36
N VAL A 301 -3.45 -3.36 -18.78
CA VAL A 301 -4.69 -4.07 -18.44
C VAL A 301 -4.78 -4.33 -16.93
N MET A 302 -3.68 -4.65 -16.27
CA MET A 302 -3.63 -4.85 -14.82
C MET A 302 -4.00 -3.55 -14.09
N GLY A 303 -3.44 -2.42 -14.51
CA GLY A 303 -3.79 -1.10 -13.97
C GLY A 303 -5.29 -0.81 -14.10
N ALA A 304 -5.88 -1.08 -15.26
CA ALA A 304 -7.31 -0.89 -15.47
C ALA A 304 -8.17 -1.79 -14.56
N GLY A 305 -7.76 -3.05 -14.38
CA GLY A 305 -8.41 -3.98 -13.45
C GLY A 305 -8.32 -3.51 -11.98
N VAL A 306 -7.15 -3.01 -11.56
CA VAL A 306 -6.95 -2.42 -10.23
C VAL A 306 -7.90 -1.23 -10.01
N ALA A 307 -8.04 -0.35 -11.01
CA ALA A 307 -8.97 0.77 -10.92
C ALA A 307 -10.43 0.32 -10.75
N ALA A 308 -10.86 -0.71 -11.50
CA ALA A 308 -12.20 -1.27 -11.38
C ALA A 308 -12.48 -1.84 -9.98
N VAL A 309 -11.53 -2.61 -9.43
CA VAL A 309 -11.64 -3.14 -8.06
C VAL A 309 -11.73 -1.99 -7.05
N MET A 310 -10.82 -1.02 -7.13
CA MET A 310 -10.73 0.07 -6.16
C MET A 310 -11.97 0.97 -6.16
N VAL A 311 -12.38 1.45 -7.34
CA VAL A 311 -13.52 2.37 -7.47
C VAL A 311 -14.83 1.68 -7.07
N ALA A 312 -15.07 0.47 -7.58
CA ALA A 312 -16.33 -0.22 -7.33
C ALA A 312 -16.43 -0.74 -5.90
N ALA A 313 -15.35 -1.29 -5.33
CA ALA A 313 -15.37 -1.77 -3.95
C ALA A 313 -15.52 -0.62 -2.95
N ALA A 314 -14.89 0.52 -3.20
CA ALA A 314 -15.09 1.73 -2.37
C ALA A 314 -16.55 2.18 -2.39
N ALA A 315 -17.18 2.23 -3.57
CA ALA A 315 -18.59 2.59 -3.70
C ALA A 315 -19.54 1.60 -3.01
N LEU A 316 -19.29 0.29 -3.14
CA LEU A 316 -20.08 -0.76 -2.48
C LEU A 316 -19.97 -0.70 -0.97
N LEU A 317 -18.75 -0.58 -0.45
CA LEU A 317 -18.50 -0.47 0.99
C LEU A 317 -19.19 0.77 1.55
N GLN A 318 -19.07 1.93 0.89
CA GLN A 318 -19.70 3.16 1.36
C GLN A 318 -21.23 3.14 1.26
N GLY A 319 -21.76 2.57 0.18
CA GLY A 319 -23.21 2.55 -0.09
C GLY A 319 -24.00 1.59 0.80
N ARG A 320 -23.41 0.44 1.17
CA ARG A 320 -24.09 -0.54 2.04
C ARG A 320 -23.84 -0.35 3.53
N THR A 321 -22.83 0.42 3.88
CA THR A 321 -22.52 0.66 5.29
C THR A 321 -23.36 1.82 5.83
N PRO A 322 -24.11 1.62 6.93
CA PRO A 322 -24.80 2.70 7.62
C PRO A 322 -23.85 3.86 7.93
N PRO A 323 -24.27 5.14 7.78
CA PRO A 323 -23.41 6.30 7.96
C PRO A 323 -22.57 6.26 9.25
N GLU A 324 -23.15 5.74 10.33
CA GLU A 324 -22.57 5.65 11.68
C GLU A 324 -21.45 4.59 11.77
N LEU A 325 -21.43 3.62 10.85
CA LEU A 325 -20.46 2.51 10.82
C LEU A 325 -19.40 2.65 9.71
N ARG A 326 -19.55 3.60 8.78
CA ARG A 326 -18.64 3.76 7.62
C ARG A 326 -17.18 3.85 8.02
N GLY A 327 -16.86 4.65 9.02
CA GLY A 327 -15.49 4.79 9.51
C GLY A 327 -14.93 3.50 10.11
N ARG A 328 -15.75 2.75 10.84
CA ARG A 328 -15.36 1.49 11.50
C ARG A 328 -15.06 0.40 10.48
N ILE A 329 -15.93 0.24 9.48
CA ILE A 329 -15.74 -0.76 8.42
C ILE A 329 -14.56 -0.40 7.52
N SER A 330 -14.40 0.89 7.18
CA SER A 330 -13.23 1.35 6.42
C SER A 330 -11.94 1.04 7.16
N GLY A 331 -11.91 1.25 8.49
CA GLY A 331 -10.76 0.92 9.33
C GLY A 331 -10.45 -0.58 9.36
N ILE A 332 -11.45 -1.45 9.54
CA ILE A 332 -11.23 -2.91 9.54
C ILE A 332 -10.75 -3.39 8.16
N SER A 333 -11.35 -2.89 7.08
CA SER A 333 -10.92 -3.19 5.71
C SER A 333 -9.47 -2.76 5.46
N ALA A 334 -9.09 -1.57 5.94
CA ALA A 334 -7.72 -1.07 5.85
C ALA A 334 -6.73 -1.95 6.63
N SER A 335 -7.07 -2.37 7.85
CA SER A 335 -6.22 -3.27 8.64
C SER A 335 -6.03 -4.62 7.96
N LEU A 336 -7.10 -5.22 7.42
CA LEU A 336 -7.00 -6.52 6.76
C LEU A 336 -6.21 -6.46 5.46
N THR A 337 -6.43 -5.43 4.64
CA THR A 337 -5.66 -5.21 3.41
C THR A 337 -4.19 -4.94 3.70
N SER A 338 -3.89 -4.19 4.77
CA SER A 338 -2.51 -3.97 5.23
C SER A 338 -1.86 -5.28 5.68
N ALA A 339 -2.54 -6.08 6.51
CA ALA A 339 -2.02 -7.39 6.92
C ALA A 339 -1.76 -8.32 5.73
N ALA A 340 -2.66 -8.32 4.74
CA ALA A 340 -2.49 -9.09 3.50
C ALA A 340 -1.30 -8.60 2.66
N GLN A 341 -1.10 -7.28 2.58
CA GLN A 341 0.09 -6.69 1.94
C GLN A 341 1.37 -7.15 2.64
N LEU A 342 1.43 -7.06 3.96
CA LEU A 342 2.60 -7.50 4.74
C LEU A 342 2.88 -8.98 4.51
N ALA A 343 1.86 -9.83 4.60
CA ALA A 343 1.99 -11.25 4.34
C ALA A 343 2.51 -11.52 2.92
N ALA A 344 2.03 -10.81 1.91
CA ALA A 344 2.52 -10.95 0.53
C ALA A 344 3.99 -10.54 0.39
N MET A 345 4.40 -9.43 0.98
CA MET A 345 5.78 -8.96 0.90
C MET A 345 6.75 -9.92 1.60
N LEU A 346 6.34 -10.52 2.71
CA LEU A 346 7.11 -11.55 3.43
C LEU A 346 7.16 -12.89 2.69
N LEU A 347 6.02 -13.36 2.17
CA LEU A 347 5.90 -14.70 1.59
C LEU A 347 6.34 -14.76 0.13
N SER A 348 6.22 -13.67 -0.63
CA SER A 348 6.52 -13.66 -2.08
C SER A 348 7.94 -14.12 -2.40
N GLY A 349 8.96 -13.65 -1.66
CA GLY A 349 10.35 -14.08 -1.86
C GLY A 349 10.57 -15.56 -1.51
N LEU A 350 9.95 -16.05 -0.43
CA LEU A 350 10.03 -17.46 -0.04
C LEU A 350 9.34 -18.36 -1.08
N LEU A 351 8.14 -17.98 -1.52
CA LEU A 351 7.40 -18.70 -2.54
C LEU A 351 8.16 -18.68 -3.87
N ALA A 352 8.69 -17.53 -4.29
CA ALA A 352 9.50 -17.41 -5.50
C ALA A 352 10.74 -18.31 -5.47
N SER A 353 11.36 -18.51 -4.30
CA SER A 353 12.51 -19.43 -4.16
C SER A 353 12.15 -20.91 -4.32
N ARG A 354 10.88 -21.30 -4.14
CA ARG A 354 10.41 -22.70 -4.20
C ARG A 354 9.71 -23.03 -5.51
N ILE A 355 8.82 -22.16 -5.97
CA ILE A 355 7.96 -22.38 -7.15
C ILE A 355 8.28 -21.44 -8.32
N GLY A 356 9.32 -20.61 -8.19
CA GLY A 356 9.69 -19.61 -9.19
C GLY A 356 8.77 -18.40 -9.22
N ILE A 357 9.23 -17.31 -9.83
CA ILE A 357 8.44 -16.07 -10.00
C ILE A 357 7.16 -16.32 -10.83
N PRO A 358 7.21 -17.05 -11.97
CA PRO A 358 5.99 -17.38 -12.71
C PRO A 358 4.98 -18.19 -11.91
N GLY A 359 5.44 -19.10 -11.04
CA GLY A 359 4.56 -19.88 -10.16
C GLY A 359 3.83 -19.00 -9.15
N VAL A 360 4.51 -18.00 -8.56
CA VAL A 360 3.86 -17.03 -7.65
C VAL A 360 2.82 -16.19 -8.39
N PHE A 361 3.09 -15.77 -9.63
CA PHE A 361 2.14 -14.99 -10.43
C PHE A 361 0.92 -15.82 -10.82
N ALA A 362 1.11 -17.08 -11.25
CA ALA A 362 0.02 -17.99 -11.54
C ALA A 362 -0.83 -18.30 -10.29
N GLY A 363 -0.20 -18.56 -9.14
CA GLY A 363 -0.91 -18.75 -7.87
C GLY A 363 -1.70 -17.52 -7.43
N SER A 364 -1.11 -16.32 -7.62
CA SER A 364 -1.78 -15.04 -7.36
C SER A 364 -2.99 -14.84 -8.28
N ALA A 365 -2.88 -15.20 -9.56
CA ALA A 365 -4.00 -15.15 -10.49
C ALA A 365 -5.13 -16.11 -10.10
N PHE A 366 -4.79 -17.35 -9.73
CA PHE A 366 -5.76 -18.33 -9.25
C PHE A 366 -6.51 -17.83 -8.01
N LEU A 367 -5.79 -17.24 -7.05
CA LEU A 367 -6.38 -16.62 -5.87
C LEU A 367 -7.42 -15.54 -6.23
N LEU A 368 -7.12 -14.69 -7.23
CA LEU A 368 -8.05 -13.64 -7.67
C LEU A 368 -9.30 -14.19 -8.34
N VAL A 369 -9.15 -15.21 -9.19
CA VAL A 369 -10.28 -15.87 -9.85
C VAL A 369 -11.15 -16.57 -8.82
N ALA A 370 -10.55 -17.29 -7.87
CA ALA A 370 -11.28 -17.94 -6.78
C ALA A 370 -12.04 -16.93 -5.91
N ALA A 371 -11.41 -15.82 -5.53
CA ALA A 371 -12.05 -14.76 -4.76
C ALA A 371 -13.18 -14.07 -5.54
N ALA A 372 -13.01 -13.82 -6.84
CA ALA A 372 -14.05 -13.29 -7.71
C ALA A 372 -15.25 -14.24 -7.84
N PHE A 373 -14.99 -15.56 -7.94
CA PHE A 373 -16.03 -16.58 -7.99
C PHE A 373 -16.82 -16.67 -6.68
N VAL A 374 -16.14 -16.67 -5.53
CA VAL A 374 -16.79 -16.65 -4.21
C VAL A 374 -17.64 -15.39 -4.04
N LEU A 375 -17.15 -14.23 -4.47
CA LEU A 375 -17.95 -12.99 -4.47
C LEU A 375 -19.20 -13.11 -5.34
N ALA A 376 -19.06 -13.62 -6.57
CA ALA A 376 -20.16 -13.73 -7.53
C ALA A 376 -21.26 -14.68 -7.04
N THR A 377 -20.88 -15.82 -6.45
CA THR A 377 -21.85 -16.80 -5.89
C THR A 377 -22.64 -16.22 -4.71
N ILE A 378 -21.99 -15.44 -3.84
CA ILE A 378 -22.67 -14.74 -2.73
C ILE A 378 -23.60 -13.63 -3.26
N ALA A 379 -23.24 -12.99 -4.37
CA ALA A 379 -24.08 -12.00 -5.03
C ALA A 379 -25.38 -12.61 -5.55
N ALA A 380 -25.27 -13.76 -6.22
CA ALA A 380 -26.38 -14.47 -6.83
C ALA A 380 -27.36 -14.99 -5.76
N ARG A 381 -26.84 -15.54 -4.65
CA ARG A 381 -27.66 -16.09 -3.56
C ARG A 381 -28.55 -15.09 -2.81
N ASN A 382 -28.24 -13.80 -2.88
CA ASN A 382 -29.00 -12.76 -2.18
C ASN A 382 -29.82 -11.90 -3.16
N ARG A 383 -29.98 -12.34 -4.42
CA ARG A 383 -30.97 -11.79 -5.36
C ARG A 383 -32.25 -12.63 -5.43
N ASN A 384 -32.13 -13.92 -5.10
CA ASN A 384 -33.23 -14.80 -4.74
C ASN A 384 -33.52 -14.66 -3.25
#